data_AF-A0A952N4K6-F1
#
_entry.id   AF-A0A952N4K6-F1
#
_cell.length_a   1.000
_cell.length_b   1.000
_cell.length_c   1.000
_cell.angle_alpha   90.00
_cell.angle_beta   90.00
_cell.angle_gamma   90.00
#
_symmetry.space_group_name_H-M   'P 1'
#
loop_
_entity.id
_entity.type
_entity.pdbx_description
1 polymer ?
#
loop_
_entity_poly.entity_id
_entity_poly.type
_entity_poly.pdbx_seq_one_letter_code
_entity_poly.pdbx_strand_id
1 'polypeptide(L)' 'MEAITIHPKSTKQLKAVKAVLKALQIPFEPQSASLPAHISKSIYTGLKQFEAGQTITLDEFKNKHFGKQ' A
#
# COMPACT_ATOMS: atom_id res chain seq x y z
N MET A 1 14.25 22.81 -13.30
CA MET A 1 15.23 21.73 -13.08
C MET A 1 14.74 20.52 -13.84
N GLU A 2 15.61 19.89 -14.62
CA GLU A 2 15.27 18.71 -15.41
C GLU A 2 15.39 17.46 -14.54
N ALA A 3 14.39 16.57 -14.60
CA ALA A 3 14.37 15.33 -13.84
C ALA A 3 14.49 14.14 -14.80
N ILE A 4 15.25 13.12 -14.40
CA ILE A 4 15.45 11.90 -15.17
C ILE A 4 14.61 10.78 -14.55
N THR A 5 13.74 10.17 -15.35
CA THR A 5 12.95 9.01 -14.95
C THR A 5 13.62 7.73 -15.42
N ILE A 6 13.87 6.80 -14.49
CA ILE A 6 14.49 5.50 -14.79
C ILE A 6 13.46 4.39 -14.56
N HIS A 7 13.26 3.51 -15.54
CA HIS A 7 12.36 2.35 -15.45
C HIS A 7 13.15 1.03 -15.52
N PRO A 8 13.58 0.47 -14.37
CA PRO A 8 14.27 -0.82 -14.33
C PRO A 8 13.35 -1.95 -14.77
N LYS A 9 13.82 -2.84 -15.65
CA LYS A 9 13.06 -4.01 -16.12
C LYS A 9 13.16 -5.23 -15.20
N SER A 10 14.09 -5.20 -14.24
CA SER A 10 14.31 -6.28 -13.28
C SER A 10 14.63 -5.78 -11.89
N THR A 11 14.39 -6.63 -10.89
CA THR A 11 14.73 -6.34 -9.49
C THR A 11 16.24 -6.14 -9.29
N LYS A 12 17.07 -6.84 -10.07
CA LYS A 12 18.54 -6.68 -10.08
C LYS A 12 18.95 -5.29 -10.58
N GLN A 13 18.34 -4.79 -11.65
CA GLN A 13 18.58 -3.45 -12.16
C GLN A 13 18.15 -2.38 -11.15
N LEU A 14 16.97 -2.52 -10.55
CA LEU A 14 16.50 -1.58 -9.53
C LEU A 14 17.47 -1.49 -8.33
N LYS A 15 17.97 -2.64 -7.87
CA LYS A 15 18.97 -2.68 -6.78
C LYS A 15 20.27 -1.99 -7.17
N ALA A 16 20.78 -2.24 -8.38
CA ALA A 16 21.99 -1.61 -8.88
C ALA A 16 21.85 -0.09 -8.99
N VAL A 17 20.75 0.39 -9.60
CA VAL A 17 20.45 1.82 -9.73
C VAL A 17 20.37 2.48 -8.35
N LYS A 18 19.64 1.88 -7.39
CA LYS A 18 19.56 2.41 -6.03
C LYS A 18 20.93 2.48 -5.34
N ALA A 19 21.79 1.48 -5.54
CA ALA A 19 23.12 1.47 -4.95
C ALA A 19 24.00 2.61 -5.50
N VAL A 20 23.99 2.82 -6.82
CA VAL A 20 24.72 3.92 -7.48
C VAL A 20 24.21 5.28 -7.01
N LEU A 21 22.89 5.49 -7.00
CA LEU A 21 22.30 6.77 -6.56
C LEU A 21 22.64 7.07 -5.09
N LYS A 22 22.61 6.05 -4.22
CA LYS A 22 23.03 6.20 -2.82
C LYS A 22 24.51 6.54 -2.67
N ALA A 23 25.39 5.86 -3.43
CA ALA A 23 26.83 6.10 -3.38
C ALA A 23 27.18 7.54 -3.80
N LEU A 24 26.44 8.10 -4.75
CA LEU A 24 26.61 9.48 -5.22
C LEU A 24 25.83 10.51 -4.39
N GLN A 25 25.15 10.09 -3.31
CA GLN A 25 24.30 10.94 -2.48
C GLN A 25 23.21 11.70 -3.27
N ILE A 26 22.76 11.12 -4.38
CA ILE A 26 21.71 11.71 -5.20
C ILE A 26 20.37 11.38 -4.54
N PRO A 27 19.54 12.39 -4.20
CA PRO A 27 18.20 12.13 -3.68
C PRO A 27 17.33 11.49 -4.76
N PHE A 28 16.59 10.45 -4.39
CA PHE A 28 15.61 9.81 -5.26
C PHE A 28 14.35 9.49 -4.48
N GLU A 29 13.20 9.63 -5.15
CA GLU A 29 11.92 9.31 -4.56
C GLU A 29 11.58 7.83 -4.78
N PRO A 30 11.29 7.07 -3.72
CA PRO A 30 10.66 5.78 -3.91
C PRO A 30 9.26 6.03 -4.48
N GLN A 31 8.88 5.31 -5.55
CA GLN A 31 7.47 5.25 -5.93
C GLN A 31 6.69 4.64 -4.76
N SER A 32 5.92 5.48 -4.08
CA SER A 32 4.90 5.01 -3.16
C SER A 32 3.86 4.26 -3.99
N ALA A 33 3.63 2.99 -3.68
CA ALA A 33 2.50 2.28 -4.24
C ALA A 33 1.22 2.99 -3.76
N SER A 34 0.57 3.74 -4.65
CA SER A 34 -0.73 4.30 -4.34
C SER A 34 -1.73 3.17 -4.26
N LEU A 35 -2.47 3.09 -3.16
CA LEU A 35 -3.58 2.16 -3.04
C LEU A 35 -4.65 2.54 -4.09
N PRO A 36 -5.30 1.56 -4.73
CA PRO A 36 -6.47 1.83 -5.57
C PRO A 36 -7.57 2.55 -4.77
N ALA A 37 -8.31 3.46 -5.42
CA ALA A 37 -9.29 4.32 -4.75
C ALA A 37 -10.33 3.54 -3.91
N HIS A 38 -10.76 2.36 -4.38
CA HIS A 38 -11.72 1.52 -3.67
C HIS A 38 -11.15 0.94 -2.36
N ILE A 39 -9.85 0.61 -2.32
CA ILE A 39 -9.19 0.12 -1.11
C ILE A 39 -9.09 1.24 -0.08
N SER A 40 -8.62 2.41 -0.50
CA SER A 40 -8.56 3.60 0.37
C SER A 40 -9.93 3.93 0.96
N LYS A 41 -10.99 3.93 0.13
CA LYS A 41 -12.37 4.16 0.58
C LYS A 41 -12.84 3.11 1.59
N SER A 42 -12.51 1.84 1.38
CA SER A 42 -12.86 0.76 2.31
C SER A 42 -12.21 0.97 3.68
N ILE A 43 -10.91 1.31 3.69
CA ILE A 43 -10.17 1.60 4.93
C ILE A 43 -10.82 2.77 5.69
N TYR A 44 -11.09 3.89 5.02
CA TYR A 44 -11.75 5.04 5.64
C TYR A 44 -13.15 4.71 6.16
N THR A 45 -13.88 3.85 5.45
CA THR A 45 -15.22 3.41 5.88
C THR A 45 -15.11 2.57 7.15
N GLY A 46 -14.18 1.61 7.20
CA GLY A 46 -13.93 0.79 8.38
C GLY A 46 -13.52 1.61 9.61
N LEU A 47 -12.66 2.62 9.43
CA LEU A 47 -12.26 3.54 10.51
C LEU A 47 -13.47 4.31 11.07
N LYS A 48 -14.33 4.86 10.20
CA LYS A 48 -15.55 5.55 10.65
C LYS A 48 -16.53 4.62 11.37
N GLN A 49 -16.66 3.38 10.90
CA GLN A 49 -17.50 2.38 11.55
C GLN A 49 -16.97 2.02 12.94
N PHE A 50 -15.65 1.88 13.08
CA PHE A 50 -15.01 1.67 14.38
C PHE A 50 -15.26 2.83 15.35
N GLU A 51 -15.06 4.08 14.90
CA GLU A 51 -15.33 5.28 15.71
C GLU A 51 -16.80 5.39 16.14
N ALA A 52 -17.72 4.94 15.28
CA ALA A 52 -19.15 4.90 15.56
C ALA A 52 -19.60 3.69 16.42
N GLY A 53 -18.66 2.83 16.85
CA GLY A 53 -18.96 1.62 17.63
C GLY A 53 -19.65 0.50 16.82
N GLN A 54 -19.64 0.59 15.48
CA GLN A 54 -20.23 -0.39 14.56
C GLN A 54 -19.26 -1.55 14.30
N THR A 55 -18.80 -2.19 15.38
CA THR A 55 -17.88 -3.32 15.34
C THR A 55 -18.64 -4.61 15.63
N ILE A 56 -18.21 -5.70 15.01
CA ILE A 56 -18.62 -7.05 15.37
C ILE A 56 -17.39 -7.87 15.73
N THR A 57 -17.57 -8.86 16.57
CA THR A 57 -16.52 -9.82 16.87
C THR A 57 -16.23 -10.70 15.65
N LEU A 58 -15.04 -11.30 15.64
CA LEU A 58 -14.64 -12.21 14.57
C LEU A 58 -15.57 -13.42 14.47
N ASP A 59 -16.07 -13.93 15.61
CA ASP A 59 -16.98 -15.07 15.64
C ASP A 59 -18.37 -14.70 15.09
N GLU A 60 -18.91 -13.53 15.43
CA GLU A 60 -20.14 -13.01 14.83
C GLU A 60 -20.00 -12.83 13.31
N PHE A 61 -18.86 -12.28 12.87
CA PHE A 61 -18.56 -12.16 11.44
C PHE A 61 -18.52 -13.53 10.76
N LYS A 62 -17.83 -14.50 11.36
CA LYS A 62 -17.74 -15.87 10.83
C LYS A 62 -19.11 -16.52 10.71
N ASN A 63 -19.94 -16.43 11.75
CA ASN A 63 -21.28 -16.99 11.74
C ASN A 63 -22.18 -16.31 10.70
N LYS A 64 -22.08 -15.00 10.55
CA LYS A 64 -22.89 -14.23 9.59
C LYS A 64 -22.56 -14.50 8.13
N HIS A 65 -21.27 -14.67 7.81
CA HIS A 65 -20.79 -14.76 6.42
C HIS A 65 -20.43 -16.18 5.97
N PHE A 66 -20.10 -17.06 6.93
CA PHE A 66 -19.64 -18.43 6.66
C PHE A 66 -20.38 -19.49 7.48
N GLY A 67 -21.22 -19.11 8.46
CA GLY A 67 -21.91 -20.02 9.37
C GLY A 67 -23.16 -20.71 8.81
N LYS A 68 -23.36 -20.71 7.48
CA LYS A 68 -24.33 -21.58 6.81
C LYS A 68 -23.60 -22.66 6.02
N GLN A 69 -23.19 -23.70 6.73
CA GLN A 69 -23.19 -25.09 6.29
C GLN A 69 -23.85 -25.92 7.38
#